data_AF-A0A534XXM6-F1
#
_entry.id   AF-A0A534XXM6-F1
#
_cell.length_a   1.000
_cell.length_b   1.000
_cell.length_c   1.000
_cell.angle_alpha   90.00
_cell.angle_beta   90.00
_cell.angle_gamma   90.00
#
_symmetry.space_group_name_H-M   'P 1'
#
loop_
_entity.id
_entity.type
_entity.pdbx_description
1 polymer ?
#
loop_
_entity_poly.entity_id
_entity_poly.type
_entity_poly.pdbx_seq_one_letter_code
_entity_poly.pdbx_strand_id
1 'polypeptide(L)'
;MAALLGAAPAVLASSIRDEISVDRTQSTAQNPRAGSVSNLLGANFDVGDDWVVSGTAVVTLEDATPGPVRATFRDTGGTVTAFSLGADWD
;
A
#
# COMPACT_ATOMS: atom_id res chain seq x y z
N MET A 1 23.82 -14.63 41.55
CA MET A 1 23.49 -13.68 40.47
C MET A 1 22.71 -14.46 39.43
N ALA A 2 21.38 -14.42 39.49
CA ALA A 2 20.53 -15.16 38.55
C ALA A 2 20.40 -14.33 37.27
N ALA A 3 20.82 -14.89 36.14
CA ALA A 3 20.61 -14.28 34.83
C ALA A 3 19.11 -14.39 34.51
N LEU A 4 18.42 -13.24 34.46
CA LEU A 4 17.08 -13.15 33.92
C LEU A 4 17.19 -13.28 32.40
N LEU A 5 17.06 -14.50 31.88
CA LEU A 5 16.76 -14.71 30.46
C LEU A 5 15.35 -14.16 30.23
N GLY A 6 15.24 -12.95 29.70
CA GLY A 6 13.95 -12.42 29.25
C GLY A 6 13.43 -13.31 28.12
N ALA A 7 12.24 -13.89 28.30
CA ALA A 7 11.54 -14.57 27.21
C ALA A 7 11.20 -13.53 26.15
N ALA A 8 11.62 -13.76 24.91
CA ALA A 8 11.16 -12.94 23.80
C ALA A 8 9.66 -13.23 23.56
N PRO A 9 8.82 -12.21 23.32
CA PRO A 9 7.44 -12.45 22.96
C PRO A 9 7.37 -13.27 21.67
N ALA A 10 6.48 -14.26 21.63
CA ALA A 10 6.20 -14.99 20.40
C ALA A 10 5.61 -14.03 19.37
N VAL A 11 6.00 -14.15 18.10
CA VAL A 11 5.44 -13.36 17.00
C VAL A 11 4.87 -14.32 15.97
N LEU A 12 3.59 -14.16 15.67
CA LEU A 12 2.87 -15.01 14.72
C LEU A 12 2.17 -14.13 13.70
N ALA A 13 2.33 -14.43 12.41
CA ALA A 13 1.55 -13.76 11.37
C ALA A 13 0.10 -14.25 11.44
N SER A 14 -0.83 -13.39 11.83
CA SER A 14 -2.25 -13.72 11.91
C SER A 14 -2.96 -13.57 10.57
N SER A 15 -2.52 -12.65 9.71
CA SER A 15 -3.00 -12.56 8.34
C SER A 15 -1.97 -11.93 7.40
N ILE A 16 -1.98 -12.37 6.14
CA ILE A 16 -1.29 -11.72 5.04
C ILE A 16 -2.31 -11.56 3.91
N ARG A 17 -2.45 -10.35 3.39
CA ARG A 17 -3.33 -10.01 2.27
C ARG A 17 -2.50 -9.42 1.15
N ASP A 18 -2.73 -9.92 -0.06
CA ASP A 18 -2.21 -9.33 -1.29
C ASP A 18 -3.40 -9.04 -2.21
N GLU A 19 -3.42 -7.85 -2.81
CA GLU A 19 -4.49 -7.40 -3.67
C GLU A 19 -3.97 -6.58 -4.84
N ILE A 20 -4.40 -6.95 -6.04
CA ILE A 20 -4.18 -6.18 -7.26
C ILE A 20 -5.52 -5.57 -7.68
N SER A 21 -5.53 -4.24 -7.88
CA SER A 21 -6.64 -3.52 -8.51
C SER A 21 -6.22 -2.97 -9.86
N VAL A 22 -7.16 -2.98 -10.81
CA VAL A 22 -7.01 -2.36 -12.12
C VAL A 22 -8.20 -1.46 -12.36
N ASP A 23 -7.93 -0.16 -12.44
CA ASP A 23 -8.93 0.84 -12.73
C ASP A 23 -8.74 1.32 -14.16
N ARG A 24 -9.71 1.01 -15.03
CA ARG A 24 -9.78 1.56 -16.38
C ARG A 24 -10.97 2.48 -16.47
N THR A 25 -10.69 3.76 -16.65
CA THR A 25 -11.72 4.75 -16.93
C THR A 25 -11.64 5.12 -18.40
N GLN A 26 -12.79 5.29 -19.06
CA GLN A 26 -12.77 5.85 -20.40
C GLN A 26 -12.23 7.29 -20.33
N SER A 27 -11.12 7.55 -21.02
CA SER A 27 -10.60 8.91 -21.13
C SER A 27 -11.61 9.78 -21.90
N THR A 28 -12.00 10.89 -21.29
CA THR A 28 -12.87 11.92 -21.87
C THR A 28 -12.21 13.28 -21.77
N ALA A 29 -12.75 14.28 -22.46
CA ALA A 29 -12.24 15.65 -22.35
C ALA A 29 -12.31 16.21 -20.90
N GLN A 30 -13.25 15.72 -20.09
CA GLN A 30 -13.45 16.13 -18.69
C GLN A 30 -12.65 15.28 -17.70
N ASN A 31 -12.30 14.04 -18.06
CA ASN A 31 -11.43 13.17 -17.28
C ASN A 31 -10.42 12.49 -18.22
N PRO A 32 -9.24 13.10 -18.44
CA PRO A 32 -8.25 12.60 -19.38
C PRO A 32 -7.44 11.42 -18.84
N ARG A 33 -7.71 10.93 -17.62
CA ARG A 33 -6.97 9.81 -17.01
C ARG A 33 -7.33 8.51 -17.73
N ALA A 34 -6.31 7.80 -18.22
CA ALA A 34 -6.48 6.56 -18.98
C ALA A 34 -6.64 5.31 -18.10
N GLY A 35 -6.15 5.34 -16.86
CA GLY A 35 -6.31 4.27 -15.88
C GLY A 35 -5.16 4.16 -14.89
N SER A 36 -5.23 3.18 -14.00
CA SER A 36 -4.17 2.83 -13.06
C SER A 36 -4.18 1.34 -12.72
N VAL A 37 -3.02 0.86 -12.28
CA VAL A 37 -2.86 -0.47 -11.68
C VAL A 37 -2.27 -0.29 -10.29
N SER A 38 -2.88 -0.88 -9.29
CA SER A 38 -2.42 -0.83 -7.89
C SER A 38 -2.13 -2.23 -7.38
N ASN A 39 -1.05 -2.38 -6.62
CA ASN A 39 -0.74 -3.56 -5.84
C ASN A 39 -0.66 -3.19 -4.35
N LEU A 40 -1.36 -3.92 -3.50
CA LEU A 40 -1.40 -3.74 -2.05
C LEU A 40 -0.96 -5.02 -1.36
N LEU A 41 0.06 -4.91 -0.51
CA LEU A 41 0.46 -5.96 0.41
C LEU A 41 0.17 -5.50 1.85
N GLY A 42 -0.55 -6.30 2.62
CA GLY A 42 -0.85 -6.07 4.02
C GLY A 42 -0.52 -7.28 4.87
N ALA A 43 -0.06 -7.05 6.09
CA ALA A 43 0.21 -8.10 7.05
C ALA A 43 -0.16 -7.65 8.47
N ASN A 44 -0.68 -8.60 9.25
CA ASN A 44 -0.91 -8.45 10.69
C ASN A 44 -0.15 -9.54 11.43
N PHE A 45 0.43 -9.16 12.56
CA PHE A 45 1.22 -10.02 13.43
C PHE A 45 0.73 -9.91 14.87
N ASP A 46 0.42 -11.03 15.48
CA ASP A 46 0.13 -11.10 16.91
C ASP A 46 1.47 -11.26 17.64
N VAL A 47 1.71 -10.40 18.63
CA VAL A 47 2.97 -10.31 19.38
C VAL A 47 2.67 -10.54 20.87
N GLY A 48 3.08 -11.71 21.38
CA GLY A 48 2.64 -12.16 22.69
C GLY A 48 1.11 -12.32 22.73
N ASP A 49 0.52 -12.05 23.89
CA ASP A 49 -0.93 -12.23 24.10
C ASP A 49 -1.71 -10.91 23.94
N ASP A 50 -1.04 -9.76 23.95
CA ASP A 50 -1.69 -8.45 24.15
C ASP A 50 -1.50 -7.46 22.98
N TRP A 51 -0.63 -7.76 22.00
CA TRP A 51 -0.30 -6.81 20.93
C TRP A 51 -0.62 -7.35 19.54
N VAL A 52 -1.16 -6.48 18.69
CA VAL A 52 -1.27 -6.71 17.24
C VAL A 52 -0.51 -5.61 16.50
N VAL A 53 0.45 -6.01 15.67
CA VAL A 53 1.20 -5.11 14.78
C VAL A 53 0.73 -5.29 13.34
N SER A 54 0.39 -4.20 12.68
CA SER A 54 -0.08 -4.19 11.30
C SER A 54 0.82 -3.36 10.40
N GLY A 55 0.91 -3.77 9.14
CA GLY A 55 1.60 -3.01 8.10
C GLY A 55 0.95 -3.17 6.76
N THR A 56 0.89 -2.09 5.98
CA THR A 56 0.44 -2.10 4.59
C THR A 56 1.39 -1.33 3.70
N ALA A 57 1.57 -1.81 2.48
CA ALA A 57 2.34 -1.19 1.42
C ALA A 57 1.51 -1.20 0.14
N VAL A 58 1.42 -0.06 -0.53
CA VAL A 58 0.69 0.08 -1.80
C VAL A 58 1.60 0.73 -2.83
N VAL A 59 1.60 0.20 -4.04
CA VAL A 59 2.22 0.81 -5.21
C VAL A 59 1.17 0.94 -6.30
N THR A 60 0.97 2.14 -6.81
CA THR A 60 0.07 2.44 -7.91
C THR A 60 0.86 3.02 -9.08
N LEU A 61 0.68 2.42 -10.25
CA LEU A 61 1.16 2.92 -11.53
C LEU A 61 -0.01 3.60 -12.24
N GLU A 62 0.10 4.89 -12.48
CA GLU A 62 -0.86 5.67 -13.24
C GLU A 62 -0.43 5.75 -14.71
N ASP A 63 -1.37 5.46 -15.61
CA ASP A 63 -1.13 5.63 -17.04
C ASP A 63 -0.99 7.11 -17.40
N ALA A 64 -0.28 7.38 -18.50
CA ALA A 64 -0.04 8.73 -18.95
C ALA A 64 -1.35 9.42 -19.36
N THR A 65 -1.65 10.51 -18.66
CA THR A 65 -2.77 11.40 -19.00
C THR A 65 -2.33 12.30 -20.16
N PRO A 66 -3.05 12.28 -21.31
CA PRO A 66 -2.68 13.10 -22.46
C PRO A 66 -2.74 14.60 -22.14
N GLY A 67 -1.73 15.34 -22.59
CA GLY A 67 -1.73 16.80 -22.50
C GLY A 67 -2.80 17.44 -23.41
N PRO A 68 -3.28 18.66 -23.11
CA PRO A 68 -4.17 19.38 -24.01
C PRO A 68 -3.53 19.60 -25.38
N VAL A 69 -4.33 19.49 -26.45
CA VAL A 69 -3.86 19.68 -27.83
C VAL A 69 -3.25 21.08 -27.98
N ARG A 70 -2.00 21.16 -28.45
CA ARG A 70 -1.17 22.38 -28.59
C ARG A 70 -0.61 22.97 -27.28
N ALA A 71 -0.75 22.27 -26.15
CA ALA A 71 -0.02 22.64 -24.94
C ALA A 71 1.46 22.27 -25.07
N THR A 72 2.33 23.04 -24.39
CA THR A 72 3.77 22.74 -24.26
C THR A 72 4.03 21.61 -23.25
N PHE A 73 3.02 21.23 -22.47
CA PHE A 73 3.12 20.17 -21.46
C PHE A 73 3.05 18.79 -22.12
N ARG A 74 3.96 17.90 -21.70
CA ARG A 74 4.00 16.50 -22.11
C ARG A 74 2.90 15.71 -21.38
N ASP A 75 2.51 14.57 -21.93
CA ASP A 75 1.70 13.57 -21.23
C ASP A 75 2.37 13.16 -19.91
N THR A 76 1.56 13.10 -18.84
CA THR A 76 2.06 12.80 -17.50
C THR A 76 1.33 11.60 -16.90
N GLY A 77 2.10 10.58 -16.53
CA GLY A 77 1.69 9.52 -15.60
C GLY A 77 2.62 9.54 -14.40
N GLY A 78 2.47 8.57 -13.50
CA GLY A 78 3.24 8.57 -12.27
C GLY A 78 3.23 7.25 -11.52
N THR A 79 4.11 7.17 -10.53
CA THR A 79 4.09 6.11 -9.54
C THR A 79 3.76 6.73 -8.19
N VAL A 80 2.70 6.22 -7.55
CA VAL A 80 2.30 6.61 -6.20
C VAL A 80 2.58 5.44 -5.28
N THR A 81 3.28 5.69 -4.17
CA THR A 81 3.57 4.68 -3.16
C THR A 81 3.08 5.15 -1.81
N ALA A 82 2.41 4.28 -1.07
CA ALA A 82 1.95 4.56 0.28
C ALA A 82 2.31 3.41 1.22
N PHE A 83 2.66 3.74 2.46
CA PHE A 83 2.97 2.77 3.50
C PHE A 83 2.24 3.18 4.77
N SER A 84 1.71 2.20 5.50
CA SER A 84 1.12 2.41 6.81
C SER A 84 1.64 1.36 7.77
N LEU A 85 1.84 1.75 9.02
CA LEU A 85 2.18 0.87 10.12
C LEU A 85 1.28 1.22 11.30
N GLY A 86 0.82 0.21 12.01
CA GLY A 86 -0.03 0.37 13.19
C GLY A 86 0.32 -0.65 14.26
N ALA A 87 -0.01 -0.31 15.51
CA ALA A 87 0.05 -1.21 16.63
C ALA A 87 -1.20 -0.97 17.49
N ASP A 88 -1.82 -2.07 17.93
CA ASP A 88 -3.00 -2.10 18.79
C ASP A 88 -2.71 -3.00 19.99
N TRP A 89 -3.26 -2.67 21.16
CA TRP A 89 -3.05 -3.40 22.41
C TRP A 89 -4.23 -3.24 23.38
N ASP A 90 -4.47 -4.26 24.21
CA ASP A 90 -5.43 -4.24 25.31
C ASP A 90 -4.84 -3.69 26.63
#